data_AF-A0A7C1BQC3-F1
#
_entry.id   AF-A0A7C1BQC3-F1
#
_cell.length_a   1.000
_cell.length_b   1.000
_cell.length_c   1.000
_cell.angle_alpha   90.00
_cell.angle_beta   90.00
_cell.angle_gamma   90.00
#
_symmetry.space_group_name_H-M   'P 1'
#
loop_
_entity.id
_entity.type
_entity.pdbx_description
1 polymer ?
#
loop_
_entity_poly.entity_id
_entity_poly.type
_entity_poly.pdbx_seq_one_letter_code
_entity_poly.pdbx_strand_id
1 'polypeptide(L)'
;MNRKIFKVILTLTISVVLSNAQVFHTARSISLAGAYSTYDTGPDALLWNPANLGYSNIKIGFSFGIFPFVPFNSVRLFNNSINASWFNKYMASGLYLDENKKKEMLSYFSAEGLNFAGEMCGRIIGMRIGHFAFSTNLHFISSGNIPKVL
;
A
#
# COMPACT_ATOMS: atom_id res chain seq x y z
N MET A 1 6.13 16.09 -36.28
CA MET A 1 5.39 16.45 -35.05
C MET A 1 5.82 17.85 -34.59
N ASN A 2 4.87 18.75 -34.32
CA ASN A 2 5.19 20.14 -33.96
C ASN A 2 5.93 20.20 -32.60
N ARG A 3 7.02 20.96 -32.52
CA ARG A 3 7.87 21.10 -31.32
C ARG A 3 7.08 21.54 -30.08
N LYS A 4 6.01 22.33 -30.27
CA LYS A 4 5.10 22.74 -29.19
C LYS A 4 4.25 21.57 -28.67
N ILE A 5 3.74 20.74 -29.58
CA ILE A 5 2.93 19.56 -29.25
C ILE A 5 3.77 18.53 -28.49
N PHE A 6 5.01 18.29 -28.92
CA PHE A 6 5.92 17.38 -28.22
C PHE A 6 6.21 17.83 -26.78
N LYS A 7 6.47 19.12 -26.56
CA LYS A 7 6.69 19.67 -25.22
C LYS A 7 5.47 19.49 -24.31
N VAL A 8 4.27 19.77 -24.83
CA VAL A 8 3.02 19.59 -24.07
C VAL A 8 2.80 18.13 -23.69
N ILE A 9 2.98 17.20 -24.63
CA ILE A 9 2.86 15.76 -24.36
C ILE A 9 3.89 15.33 -23.31
N LEU A 10 5.14 15.76 -23.43
CA LEU A 10 6.21 15.44 -22.48
C LEU A 10 5.92 15.98 -21.08
N THR A 11 5.46 17.23 -20.97
CA THR A 11 5.07 17.82 -19.69
C THR A 11 3.89 17.05 -19.07
N LEU A 12 2.85 16.73 -19.84
CA LEU A 12 1.70 15.93 -19.38
C LEU A 12 2.11 14.53 -18.90
N THR A 13 3.02 13.86 -19.62
CA THR A 13 3.49 12.53 -19.21
C THR A 13 4.31 12.59 -17.92
N ILE A 14 5.13 13.62 -17.72
CA ILE A 14 5.89 13.82 -16.48
C ILE A 14 4.95 14.17 -15.32
N SER A 15 3.90 14.97 -15.55
CA SER A 15 2.94 15.36 -14.50
C SER A 15 2.10 14.19 -13.98
N VAL A 16 1.75 13.21 -14.82
CA VAL A 16 0.98 12.03 -14.41
C VAL A 16 1.77 11.12 -13.46
N VAL A 17 3.11 11.09 -13.56
CA VAL A 17 3.95 10.27 -12.67
C VAL A 17 3.89 10.76 -11.21
N LEU A 18 3.74 12.07 -10.99
CA LEU A 18 3.67 12.68 -9.66
C LEU A 18 2.31 12.45 -8.95
N SER A 19 1.32 11.91 -9.65
CA SER A 19 -0.05 11.71 -9.13
C SER A 19 -0.29 10.29 -8.62
N ASN A 20 0.71 9.41 -8.66
CA ASN A 20 0.58 8.09 -8.07
C ASN A 20 0.60 8.23 -6.54
N ALA A 21 -0.49 7.85 -5.88
CA ALA A 21 -0.46 7.56 -4.45
C ALA A 21 0.65 6.53 -4.20
N GLN A 22 1.49 6.79 -3.21
CA GLN A 22 2.52 5.85 -2.74
C GLN A 22 1.85 4.48 -2.52
N VAL A 23 2.07 3.51 -3.40
CA VAL A 23 1.51 2.16 -3.25
C VAL A 23 2.42 1.25 -2.43
N PHE A 24 3.69 1.66 -2.29
CA PHE A 24 4.68 0.86 -1.61
C PHE A 24 4.78 1.22 -0.13
N HIS A 25 4.21 0.35 0.70
CA HIS A 25 4.21 0.50 2.14
C HIS A 25 4.95 -0.64 2.83
N THR A 26 5.92 -0.28 3.66
CA THR A 26 6.46 -1.15 4.70
C THR A 26 5.69 -0.93 6.01
N ALA A 27 5.74 -1.88 6.94
CA ALA A 27 5.16 -1.70 8.27
C ALA A 27 5.64 -0.39 8.94
N ARG A 28 6.93 -0.04 8.81
CA ARG A 28 7.49 1.21 9.32
C ARG A 28 6.84 2.44 8.66
N SER A 29 6.63 2.39 7.35
CA SER A 29 6.00 3.48 6.62
C SER A 29 4.54 3.71 6.99
N ILE A 30 3.82 2.63 7.34
CA ILE A 30 2.44 2.71 7.82
C ILE A 30 2.43 3.32 9.23
N SER A 31 3.32 2.86 10.11
CA SER A 31 3.39 3.35 11.50
C SER A 31 3.85 4.81 11.59
N LEU A 32 4.76 5.25 10.73
CA LEU A 32 5.32 6.61 10.74
C LEU A 32 4.56 7.58 9.83
N ALA A 33 3.62 7.07 9.02
CA ALA A 33 2.84 7.84 8.05
C ALA A 33 3.74 8.82 7.26
N GLY A 34 3.36 10.11 7.20
CA GLY A 34 4.12 11.15 6.49
C GLY A 34 5.56 11.35 7.00
N ALA A 35 5.84 11.09 8.28
CA ALA A 35 7.18 11.24 8.86
C ALA A 35 8.18 10.21 8.29
N TYR A 36 7.70 9.11 7.72
CA TYR A 36 8.58 8.13 7.07
C TYR A 36 9.35 8.75 5.89
N SER A 37 8.77 9.74 5.22
CA SER A 37 9.40 10.46 4.10
C SER A 37 10.65 11.24 4.49
N THR A 38 10.81 11.63 5.76
CA THR A 38 12.03 12.30 6.25
C THR A 38 12.98 11.34 6.94
N TYR A 39 12.48 10.16 7.34
CA TYR A 39 13.23 9.19 8.13
C TYR A 39 14.02 8.21 7.25
N ASP A 40 13.41 7.72 6.16
CA ASP A 40 14.03 6.62 5.43
C ASP A 40 15.24 7.07 4.61
N THR A 41 16.38 6.46 4.89
CA THR A 41 17.63 6.64 4.13
C THR A 41 18.06 5.32 3.47
N GLY A 42 17.18 4.32 3.41
CA GLY A 42 17.47 3.04 2.77
C GLY A 42 17.12 3.04 1.28
N PRO A 43 16.99 1.85 0.68
CA PRO A 43 16.39 1.70 -0.65
C PRO A 43 14.92 2.17 -0.73
N ASP A 44 14.19 2.25 0.39
CA ASP A 44 12.82 2.78 0.46
C ASP A 44 12.76 4.30 0.17
N ALA A 45 13.85 5.02 0.39
CA ALA A 45 13.98 6.44 0.08
C ALA A 45 13.69 6.74 -1.39
N LEU A 46 13.96 5.80 -2.31
CA LEU A 46 13.62 5.94 -3.74
C LEU A 46 12.13 6.23 -3.97
N LEU A 47 11.27 5.62 -3.16
CA LEU A 47 9.82 5.75 -3.29
C LEU A 47 9.29 6.86 -2.39
N TRP A 48 9.90 7.11 -1.23
CA TRP A 48 9.40 8.10 -0.26
C TRP A 48 10.01 9.50 -0.41
N ASN A 49 11.34 9.60 -0.43
CA ASN A 49 12.05 10.86 -0.58
C ASN A 49 13.50 10.59 -1.04
N PRO A 50 13.78 10.68 -2.35
CA PRO A 50 15.11 10.39 -2.87
C PRO A 50 16.20 11.32 -2.32
N ALA A 51 15.85 12.52 -1.81
CA ALA A 51 16.83 13.44 -1.22
C ALA A 51 17.50 12.84 0.03
N ASN A 52 16.83 11.93 0.75
CA ASN A 52 17.40 11.23 1.90
C ASN A 52 18.58 10.32 1.53
N LEU A 53 18.76 10.01 0.24
CA LEU A 53 19.97 9.36 -0.24
C LEU A 53 21.21 10.24 0.01
N GLY A 54 21.08 11.56 0.02
CA GLY A 54 22.15 12.52 0.33
C GLY A 54 22.60 12.54 1.79
N TYR A 55 21.73 12.15 2.72
CA TYR A 55 21.92 12.42 4.16
C TYR A 55 22.40 11.21 4.98
N SER A 56 22.64 10.06 4.35
CA SER A 56 23.01 8.84 5.08
C SER A 56 24.50 8.53 4.98
N ASN A 57 25.06 8.09 6.10
CA ASN A 57 26.43 7.59 6.20
C ASN A 57 26.60 6.15 5.66
N ILE A 58 25.52 5.52 5.16
CA ILE A 58 25.54 4.17 4.60
C ILE A 58 26.19 4.21 3.22
N LYS A 59 27.39 3.63 3.12
CA LYS A 59 28.14 3.49 1.84
C LYS A 59 27.54 2.43 0.94
N ILE A 60 27.17 1.28 1.49
CA ILE A 60 26.52 0.16 0.79
C ILE A 60 25.44 -0.39 1.71
N GLY A 61 24.23 -0.59 1.20
CA GLY A 61 23.12 -1.17 1.94
C GLY A 61 22.30 -2.12 1.08
N PHE A 62 21.86 -3.22 1.66
CA PHE A 62 20.98 -4.19 1.02
C PHE A 62 19.68 -4.32 1.83
N SER A 63 18.57 -4.46 1.13
CA SER A 63 17.24 -4.69 1.70
C SER A 63 16.56 -5.79 0.91
N PHE A 64 16.09 -6.80 1.62
CA PHE A 64 15.29 -7.87 1.05
C PHE A 64 13.88 -7.77 1.63
N GLY A 65 12.88 -7.95 0.77
CA GLY A 65 11.51 -8.18 1.23
C GLY A 65 11.16 -9.64 1.01
N ILE A 66 10.51 -9.98 -0.10
CA ILE A 66 9.82 -11.27 -0.29
C ILE A 66 10.78 -12.48 -0.40
N PHE A 67 12.10 -12.28 -0.54
CA PHE A 67 13.07 -13.37 -0.78
C PHE A 67 14.01 -13.61 0.43
N PRO A 68 14.25 -14.84 0.91
CA PRO A 68 13.46 -16.08 0.75
C PRO A 68 12.50 -16.35 1.93
N PHE A 69 12.50 -15.54 3.01
CA PHE A 69 11.73 -15.85 4.23
C PHE A 69 11.26 -14.63 5.04
N VAL A 70 11.19 -13.42 4.46
CA VAL A 70 10.63 -12.27 5.21
C VAL A 70 9.11 -12.27 5.05
N PRO A 71 8.33 -12.16 6.15
CA PRO A 71 6.88 -12.09 6.08
C PRO A 71 6.42 -10.91 5.19
N PHE A 72 5.31 -11.11 4.49
CA PHE A 72 4.71 -10.15 3.56
C PHE A 72 4.66 -8.73 4.15
N ASN A 73 5.19 -7.75 3.42
CA ASN A 73 5.41 -6.39 3.95
C ASN A 73 4.11 -5.59 4.14
N SER A 74 3.10 -5.84 3.31
CA SER A 74 1.76 -5.27 3.45
C SER A 74 0.75 -6.10 2.66
N VAL A 75 -0.38 -6.40 3.31
CA VAL A 75 -1.61 -6.86 2.65
C VAL A 75 -2.68 -5.86 3.05
N ARG A 76 -3.27 -5.18 2.07
CA ARG A 76 -4.42 -4.31 2.29
C ARG A 76 -5.68 -5.00 1.82
N LEU A 77 -6.68 -5.03 2.70
CA LEU A 77 -8.04 -5.45 2.39
C LEU A 77 -8.93 -4.22 2.48
N PHE A 78 -9.54 -3.84 1.37
CA PHE A 78 -10.46 -2.69 1.33
C PHE A 78 -11.90 -3.15 1.37
N ASN A 79 -12.69 -2.58 2.27
CA ASN A 79 -14.14 -2.79 2.32
C ASN A 79 -14.86 -1.53 2.83
N ASN A 80 -15.85 -1.05 2.09
CA ASN A 80 -16.58 0.19 2.44
C ASN A 80 -17.68 -0.03 3.49
N SER A 81 -18.05 -1.28 3.79
CA SER A 81 -19.09 -1.63 4.78
C SER A 81 -18.51 -1.84 6.19
N ILE A 82 -17.20 -2.06 6.31
CA ILE A 82 -16.51 -2.28 7.59
C ILE A 82 -15.92 -0.95 8.07
N ASN A 83 -16.46 -0.40 9.15
CA ASN A 83 -15.94 0.79 9.83
C ASN A 83 -15.57 0.49 11.29
N ALA A 84 -14.93 1.44 11.98
CA ALA A 84 -14.47 1.25 13.35
C ALA A 84 -15.61 0.90 14.33
N SER A 85 -16.81 1.45 14.13
CA SER A 85 -17.98 1.14 14.97
C SER A 85 -18.44 -0.30 14.76
N TRP A 86 -18.53 -0.75 13.50
CA TRP A 86 -18.86 -2.14 13.16
C TRP A 86 -17.84 -3.11 13.75
N PHE A 87 -16.54 -2.83 13.59
CA PHE A 87 -15.47 -3.67 14.13
C PHE A 87 -15.53 -3.75 15.66
N ASN A 88 -15.68 -2.61 16.34
CA ASN A 88 -15.76 -2.59 17.80
C ASN A 88 -17.00 -3.35 18.31
N LYS A 89 -18.13 -3.22 17.62
CA LYS A 89 -19.39 -3.86 18.00
C LYS A 89 -19.39 -5.37 17.80
N TYR A 90 -18.80 -5.88 16.71
CA TYR A 90 -18.92 -7.29 16.34
C TYR A 90 -17.63 -8.12 16.47
N MET A 91 -16.44 -7.50 16.34
CA MET A 91 -15.15 -8.21 16.40
C MET A 91 -14.41 -8.01 17.72
N ALA A 92 -14.41 -6.80 18.28
CA ALA A 92 -13.64 -6.48 19.49
C ALA A 92 -14.45 -6.59 20.80
N SER A 93 -15.77 -6.78 20.72
CA SER A 93 -16.68 -6.76 21.87
C SER A 93 -16.77 -8.08 22.63
N GLY A 94 -16.27 -9.19 22.07
CA GLY A 94 -16.42 -10.53 22.65
C GLY A 94 -17.86 -11.06 22.67
N LEU A 95 -18.78 -10.44 21.91
CA LEU A 95 -20.17 -10.87 21.84
C LEU A 95 -20.31 -12.24 21.18
N TYR A 96 -21.21 -13.07 21.71
CA TYR A 96 -21.66 -14.28 21.02
C TYR A 96 -22.51 -13.92 19.80
N LEU A 97 -22.22 -14.57 18.68
CA LEU A 97 -22.94 -14.45 17.41
C LEU A 97 -24.19 -15.34 17.40
N ASP A 98 -25.29 -14.82 17.95
CA ASP A 98 -26.63 -15.40 17.80
C ASP A 98 -27.25 -15.05 16.42
N GLU A 99 -28.35 -15.73 16.06
CA GLU A 99 -29.00 -15.55 14.74
C GLU A 99 -29.50 -14.12 14.48
N ASN A 100 -29.95 -13.42 15.52
CA ASN A 100 -30.41 -12.04 15.36
C ASN A 100 -29.23 -11.11 15.10
N LYS A 101 -28.11 -11.30 15.81
CA LYS A 101 -26.87 -10.56 15.60
C LYS A 101 -26.23 -10.88 14.26
N LYS A 102 -26.31 -12.12 13.78
CA LYS A 102 -25.86 -12.47 12.42
C LYS A 102 -26.66 -11.67 11.38
N LYS A 103 -27.99 -11.65 11.48
CA LYS A 103 -28.85 -10.87 10.57
C LYS A 103 -28.57 -9.38 10.64
N GLU A 104 -28.42 -8.84 11.86
CA GLU A 104 -28.05 -7.44 12.08
C GLU A 104 -26.68 -7.13 11.46
N MET A 105 -25.67 -7.95 11.73
CA MET A 105 -24.31 -7.80 11.19
C MET A 105 -24.31 -7.85 9.65
N LEU A 106 -25.09 -8.77 9.06
CA LEU A 106 -25.24 -8.91 7.61
C LEU A 106 -26.07 -7.79 6.97
N SER A 107 -26.85 -7.04 7.75
CA SER A 107 -27.62 -5.90 7.25
C SER A 107 -26.73 -4.69 6.86
N TYR A 108 -25.52 -4.59 7.42
CA TYR A 108 -24.55 -3.54 7.08
C TYR A 108 -23.95 -3.70 5.67
N PHE A 109 -24.07 -4.87 5.06
CA PHE A 109 -23.63 -5.12 3.69
C PHE A 109 -24.78 -4.89 2.71
N SER A 110 -24.49 -4.16 1.62
CA SER A 110 -25.46 -3.84 0.57
C SER A 110 -26.01 -5.10 -0.11
N ALA A 111 -27.11 -4.95 -0.85
CA ALA A 111 -27.68 -6.04 -1.64
C ALA A 111 -26.71 -6.59 -2.70
N GLU A 112 -25.77 -5.76 -3.16
CA GLU A 112 -24.70 -6.10 -4.11
C GLU A 112 -23.61 -6.98 -3.51
N GLY A 113 -23.65 -7.26 -2.20
CA GLY A 113 -22.69 -8.12 -1.52
C GLY A 113 -21.43 -7.42 -1.03
N LEU A 114 -20.43 -8.21 -0.69
CA LEU A 114 -19.17 -7.77 -0.11
C LEU A 114 -18.14 -7.55 -1.23
N ASN A 115 -17.91 -6.29 -1.60
CA ASN A 115 -16.77 -5.93 -2.42
C ASN A 115 -15.49 -5.95 -1.57
N PHE A 116 -14.47 -6.64 -2.06
CA PHE A 116 -13.14 -6.62 -1.45
C PHE A 116 -12.10 -6.37 -2.53
N ALA A 117 -11.10 -5.57 -2.18
CA ALA A 117 -9.88 -5.46 -2.96
C ALA A 117 -8.71 -5.87 -2.08
N GLY A 118 -7.84 -6.70 -2.63
CA GLY A 118 -6.58 -7.10 -2.05
C GLY A 118 -5.44 -6.37 -2.75
N GLU A 119 -4.52 -5.79 -1.99
CA GLU A 119 -3.30 -5.24 -2.54
C GLU A 119 -2.11 -5.77 -1.75
N MET A 120 -1.12 -6.28 -2.47
CA MET A 120 0.15 -6.74 -1.92
C MET A 120 1.29 -6.04 -2.64
N CYS A 121 2.01 -5.21 -1.90
CA CYS A 121 3.24 -4.58 -2.35
C CYS A 121 4.41 -5.10 -1.53
N GLY A 122 5.46 -5.58 -2.18
CA GLY A 122 6.66 -5.99 -1.48
C GLY A 122 7.91 -5.89 -2.35
N ARG A 123 9.03 -5.59 -1.69
CA ARG A 123 10.33 -5.45 -2.34
C ARG A 123 10.88 -6.84 -2.56
N ILE A 124 11.39 -7.13 -3.74
CA ILE A 124 12.13 -8.37 -3.97
C ILE A 124 13.56 -8.15 -3.47
N ILE A 125 14.22 -7.13 -4.02
CA ILE A 125 15.57 -6.73 -3.64
C ILE A 125 15.70 -5.21 -3.75
N GLY A 126 16.46 -4.63 -2.83
CA GLY A 126 16.84 -3.23 -2.82
C GLY A 126 18.31 -3.13 -2.49
N MET A 127 19.02 -2.30 -3.23
CA MET A 127 20.43 -2.03 -3.03
C MET A 127 20.64 -0.51 -3.05
N ARG A 128 21.52 -0.03 -2.18
CA ARG A 128 21.97 1.35 -2.14
C ARG A 128 23.49 1.36 -2.17
N ILE A 129 24.08 2.25 -2.96
CA ILE A 129 25.52 2.52 -3.01
C ILE A 129 25.72 4.03 -3.01
N GLY A 130 26.23 4.59 -1.91
CA GLY A 130 26.38 6.03 -1.72
C GLY A 130 25.05 6.77 -1.88
N HIS A 131 24.98 7.67 -2.86
CA HIS A 131 23.78 8.46 -3.22
C HIS A 131 22.88 7.77 -4.26
N PHE A 132 23.27 6.59 -4.73
CA PHE A 132 22.51 5.81 -5.71
C PHE A 132 21.76 4.69 -5.01
N ALA A 133 20.56 4.38 -5.50
CA ALA A 133 19.81 3.22 -5.08
C ALA A 133 19.08 2.57 -6.25
N PHE A 134 18.87 1.27 -6.13
CA PHE A 134 18.14 0.41 -7.06
C PHE A 134 17.19 -0.47 -6.26
N SER A 135 15.97 -0.68 -6.75
CA SER A 135 14.99 -1.55 -6.10
C SER A 135 14.10 -2.23 -7.13
N THR A 136 13.89 -3.53 -6.95
CA THR A 136 12.89 -4.32 -7.66
C THR A 136 11.72 -4.59 -6.71
N ASN A 137 10.51 -4.28 -7.15
CA ASN A 137 9.29 -4.40 -6.35
C ASN A 137 8.25 -5.26 -7.09
N LEU A 138 7.51 -6.06 -6.32
CA LEU A 138 6.34 -6.80 -6.77
C LEU A 138 5.09 -6.06 -6.28
N HIS A 139 4.15 -5.83 -7.19
CA HIS A 139 2.84 -5.27 -6.87
C HIS A 139 1.77 -6.20 -7.44
N PHE A 140 0.96 -6.75 -6.53
CA PHE A 140 -0.18 -7.59 -6.87
C PHE A 140 -1.46 -6.90 -6.39
N ILE A 141 -2.41 -6.72 -7.30
CA ILE A 141 -3.73 -6.15 -7.02
C ILE A 141 -4.77 -7.20 -7.40
N SER A 142 -5.72 -7.44 -6.52
CA SER A 142 -6.89 -8.26 -6.76
C SER A 142 -8.16 -7.53 -6.34
N SER A 143 -9.26 -7.85 -7.01
CA SER A 143 -10.58 -7.37 -6.64
C SER A 143 -11.58 -8.50 -6.82
N GLY A 144 -12.51 -8.63 -5.89
CA GLY A 144 -13.58 -9.60 -5.95
C GLY A 144 -14.84 -9.08 -5.29
N ASN A 145 -15.95 -9.71 -5.65
CA ASN A 145 -17.24 -9.48 -5.03
C ASN A 145 -17.76 -10.82 -4.52
N ILE A 146 -18.15 -10.87 -3.25
CA ILE A 146 -18.93 -11.98 -2.71
C ILE A 146 -20.40 -11.56 -2.73
N PRO A 147 -21.22 -12.07 -3.66
CA PRO A 147 -22.62 -11.67 -3.74
C PRO A 147 -23.37 -12.10 -2.49
N LYS A 148 -24.33 -11.28 -2.08
CA LYS A 148 -25.25 -11.62 -0.99
C LYS A 148 -26.21 -12.68 -1.50
N VAL A 149 -25.94 -13.95 -1.17
CA VAL A 149 -26.90 -15.02 -1.47
C VAL A 149 -28.10 -14.82 -0.53
N LEU A 150 -29.28 -14.62 -1.13
CA LEU A 150 -30.57 -14.49 -0.45
C LEU A 150 -30.89 -15.73 0.39
#